data_AF-A0AAU8FHW4-F1
#
_entry.id   AF-A0AAU8FHW4-F1
#
_cell.length_a   1.000
_cell.length_b   1.000
_cell.length_c   1.000
_cell.angle_alpha   90.00
_cell.angle_beta   90.00
_cell.angle_gamma   90.00
#
_symmetry.space_group_name_H-M   'P 1'
#
loop_
_entity.id
_entity.type
_entity.pdbx_description
1 polymer ?
#
loop_
_entity_poly.entity_id
_entity_poly.type
_entity_poly.pdbx_seq_one_letter_code
_entity_poly.pdbx_strand_id
1 'polypeptide(L)'
;MKQFADRRLFLRRCLAWGATGSTAWLLACAGSRKPPVARTATPTADPCSDLTGVDPTDVQKRKSLGYTDKSPQPDSQCDNCKLWVPAKEGKECGGCLLFTGPVNPGGHCTYWAPQV
;
A
#
# COMPACT_ATOMS: atom_id res chain seq x y z
N MET A 1 11.03 9.00 -31.96
CA MET A 1 9.77 9.68 -31.60
C MET A 1 8.62 9.20 -32.48
N LYS A 2 7.92 8.11 -32.14
CA LYS A 2 6.76 7.60 -32.93
C LYS A 2 5.59 7.05 -32.10
N GLN A 3 5.70 7.02 -30.77
CA GLN A 3 4.76 6.32 -29.89
C GLN A 3 3.54 7.16 -29.43
N PHE A 4 3.52 8.47 -29.70
CA PHE A 4 2.45 9.37 -29.23
C PHE A 4 1.25 9.49 -30.18
N ALA A 5 1.38 9.09 -31.45
CA ALA A 5 0.31 9.20 -32.45
C ALA A 5 -0.74 8.06 -32.31
N ASP A 6 -0.31 6.87 -31.91
CA ASP A 6 -1.16 5.68 -31.78
C ASP A 6 -2.21 5.79 -30.67
N ARG A 7 -1.80 6.36 -29.52
CA ARG A 7 -2.67 6.50 -28.34
C ARG A 7 -3.89 7.38 -28.59
N ARG A 8 -3.74 8.42 -29.41
CA ARG A 8 -4.82 9.38 -29.73
C ARG A 8 -5.82 8.80 -30.73
N LEU A 9 -5.38 7.91 -31.61
CA LEU A 9 -6.25 7.22 -32.56
C LEU A 9 -7.11 6.16 -31.87
N PHE A 10 -6.54 5.43 -30.91
CA PHE A 10 -7.25 4.45 -30.09
C PHE A 10 -8.35 5.10 -29.23
N LEU A 11 -8.03 6.20 -28.53
CA LEU A 11 -9.02 6.93 -27.72
C LEU A 11 -10.18 7.51 -28.56
N ARG A 12 -9.91 7.97 -29.78
CA ARG A 12 -10.95 8.43 -30.72
C ARG A 12 -11.89 7.31 -31.18
N ARG A 13 -11.39 6.07 -31.24
CA ARG A 13 -12.14 4.91 -31.75
C ARG A 13 -13.07 4.32 -30.68
N CYS A 14 -12.76 4.49 -29.39
CA CYS A 14 -13.61 4.08 -28.27
C CYS A 14 -14.82 5.01 -28.03
N LEU A 15 -14.77 6.27 -28.50
CA LEU A 15 -15.85 7.26 -28.30
C LEU A 15 -16.95 7.22 -29.38
N ALA A 16 -16.84 6.37 -30.40
CA ALA A 16 -17.77 6.34 -31.53
C ALA A 16 -18.80 5.19 -31.49
N TRP A 17 -18.73 4.26 -30.52
CA TRP A 17 -19.65 3.12 -30.39
C TRP A 17 -20.40 3.15 -29.05
N GLY A 18 -21.16 4.21 -28.81
CA GLY A 18 -21.95 4.39 -27.59
C GLY A 18 -23.36 4.89 -27.87
N ALA A 19 -24.06 4.34 -28.86
CA ALA A 19 -25.48 4.61 -29.08
C ALA A 19 -26.14 3.47 -29.86
N THR A 20 -26.56 2.41 -29.16
CA THR A 20 -27.73 1.55 -29.45
C THR A 20 -27.89 0.59 -28.26
N GLY A 21 -29.12 0.48 -27.76
CA GLY A 21 -29.39 0.19 -26.35
C GLY A 21 -29.41 -1.29 -25.93
N SER A 22 -29.58 -1.46 -24.62
CA SER A 22 -30.33 -2.56 -24.01
C SER A 22 -30.69 -2.13 -22.59
N THR A 23 -31.92 -1.66 -22.43
CA THR A 23 -32.62 -1.65 -21.14
C THR A 23 -32.82 -3.09 -20.65
N ALA A 24 -32.95 -3.25 -19.33
CA ALA A 24 -33.35 -4.45 -18.60
C ALA A 24 -32.24 -5.39 -18.09
N TRP A 25 -31.58 -5.00 -17.00
CA TRP A 25 -31.18 -5.93 -15.94
C TRP A 25 -31.40 -5.27 -14.57
N LEU A 26 -32.65 -4.94 -14.27
CA LEU A 26 -33.14 -4.76 -12.91
C LEU A 26 -34.09 -5.92 -12.65
N LEU A 27 -33.66 -6.93 -11.89
CA LEU A 27 -34.47 -7.86 -11.07
C LEU A 27 -33.64 -9.11 -10.73
N ALA A 28 -32.85 -9.03 -9.66
CA ALA A 28 -32.38 -10.21 -8.94
C ALA A 28 -32.10 -9.87 -7.45
N CYS A 29 -33.13 -9.37 -6.77
CA CYS A 29 -33.23 -9.44 -5.31
C CYS A 29 -34.09 -10.65 -4.94
N ALA A 30 -33.49 -11.80 -4.66
CA ALA A 30 -34.06 -12.86 -3.82
C ALA A 30 -33.04 -14.00 -3.62
N GLY A 31 -32.57 -14.23 -2.39
CA GLY A 31 -31.88 -15.49 -2.06
C GLY A 31 -30.86 -15.42 -0.93
N SER A 32 -31.33 -15.66 0.28
CA SER A 32 -30.62 -15.73 1.55
C SER A 32 -29.37 -16.63 1.61
N ARG A 33 -28.30 -16.12 2.23
CA ARG A 33 -27.55 -16.78 3.33
C ARG A 33 -26.48 -15.81 3.85
N LYS A 34 -26.70 -15.20 5.02
CA LYS A 34 -25.63 -14.53 5.78
C LYS A 34 -24.71 -15.63 6.33
N PRO A 35 -23.44 -15.74 5.90
CA PRO A 35 -22.49 -16.56 6.62
C PRO A 35 -22.29 -15.96 8.02
N PRO A 36 -21.94 -16.79 9.02
CA PRO A 36 -21.64 -16.29 10.35
C PRO A 36 -20.55 -15.22 10.22
N VAL A 37 -20.80 -14.05 10.79
CA VAL A 37 -19.80 -13.00 10.95
C VAL A 37 -18.71 -13.61 11.83
N ALA A 38 -17.69 -14.19 11.19
CA ALA A 38 -16.42 -14.40 11.82
C ALA A 38 -16.04 -13.05 12.41
N ARG A 39 -15.82 -13.01 13.73
CA ARG A 39 -15.34 -11.82 14.43
C ARG A 39 -14.08 -11.38 13.69
N THR A 40 -14.22 -10.35 12.87
CA THR A 40 -13.09 -9.67 12.26
C THR A 40 -12.26 -9.20 13.44
N ALA A 41 -11.11 -9.84 13.67
CA ALA A 41 -10.13 -9.32 14.60
C ALA A 41 -9.90 -7.86 14.18
N THR A 42 -10.21 -6.93 15.08
CA THR A 42 -9.86 -5.52 14.89
C THR A 42 -8.39 -5.48 14.48
N PRO A 43 -8.03 -4.86 13.35
CA PRO A 43 -6.62 -4.68 13.02
C PRO A 43 -5.96 -4.01 14.22
N THR A 44 -5.03 -4.72 14.87
CA THR A 44 -4.19 -4.11 15.89
C THR A 44 -3.55 -2.89 15.24
N ALA A 45 -3.78 -1.71 15.82
CA ALA A 45 -3.17 -0.48 15.33
C ALA A 45 -1.65 -0.64 15.33
N ASP A 46 -0.98 -0.18 14.27
CA ASP A 46 0.49 -0.24 14.18
C ASP A 46 1.12 0.56 15.34
N PRO A 47 1.90 -0.08 16.23
CA PRO A 47 2.56 0.60 17.35
C PRO A 47 3.59 1.65 16.87
N CYS A 48 4.00 1.61 15.59
CA CYS A 48 4.98 2.51 14.98
C CYS A 48 4.35 3.61 14.10
N SER A 49 3.06 3.88 14.29
CA SER A 49 2.31 4.88 13.52
C SER A 49 2.35 6.31 14.10
N ASP A 50 2.79 6.48 15.35
CA ASP A 50 2.95 7.80 15.95
C ASP A 50 4.19 8.50 15.38
N LEU A 51 3.95 9.59 14.65
CA LEU A 51 4.99 10.42 14.03
C LEU A 51 5.17 11.76 14.75
N THR A 52 4.64 11.90 15.97
CA THR A 52 4.81 13.12 16.78
C THR A 52 6.31 13.36 17.00
N GLY A 53 6.78 14.56 16.62
CA GLY A 53 8.18 14.94 16.75
C GLY A 53 9.09 14.45 15.62
N VAL A 54 8.57 13.77 14.60
CA VAL A 54 9.31 13.46 13.37
C VAL A 54 9.32 14.68 12.45
N ASP A 55 10.46 14.95 11.82
CA ASP A 55 10.59 16.08 10.89
C ASP A 55 9.60 15.92 9.71
N PRO A 56 8.86 16.98 9.32
CA PRO A 56 7.88 16.89 8.23
C PRO A 56 8.48 16.45 6.88
N THR A 57 9.75 16.76 6.63
CA THR A 57 10.45 16.33 5.42
C THR A 57 10.66 14.81 5.42
N ASP A 58 10.93 14.20 6.58
CA ASP A 58 11.07 12.76 6.71
C ASP A 58 9.72 12.04 6.67
N VAL A 59 8.66 12.65 7.21
CA VAL A 59 7.29 12.17 7.01
C VAL A 59 6.94 12.13 5.51
N GLN A 60 7.35 13.15 4.76
CA GLN A 60 7.15 13.18 3.31
C GLN A 60 8.02 12.14 2.59
N LYS A 61 9.29 11.95 2.97
CA LYS A 61 10.14 10.88 2.41
C LYS A 61 9.52 9.50 2.64
N ARG A 62 9.04 9.21 3.85
CA ARG A 62 8.35 7.96 4.19
C ARG A 62 7.19 7.69 3.23
N LYS A 63 6.36 8.71 2.95
CA LYS A 63 5.25 8.62 1.97
C LYS A 63 5.76 8.40 0.54
N SER A 64 6.74 9.19 0.10
CA SER A 64 7.29 9.13 -1.26
C SER A 64 8.00 7.80 -1.56
N LEU A 65 8.62 7.18 -0.55
CA LEU A 65 9.26 5.87 -0.65
C LEU A 65 8.24 4.72 -0.58
N GLY A 66 6.95 5.02 -0.38
CA GLY A 66 5.88 4.03 -0.31
C GLY A 66 6.00 3.15 0.93
N TYR A 67 6.36 3.72 2.08
CA TYR A 67 6.43 2.95 3.31
C TYR A 67 5.04 2.44 3.73
N THR A 68 4.96 1.17 4.08
CA THR A 68 3.81 0.51 4.72
C THR A 68 4.23 -0.13 6.04
N ASP A 69 3.31 -0.14 7.00
CA ASP A 69 3.48 -0.77 8.32
C ASP A 69 3.53 -2.30 8.25
N LYS A 70 2.95 -2.88 7.20
CA LYS A 70 3.00 -4.29 6.87
C LYS A 70 3.51 -4.50 5.46
N SER A 71 4.48 -5.39 5.31
CA SER A 71 4.99 -5.76 4.01
C SER A 71 3.95 -6.53 3.19
N PRO A 72 3.83 -6.23 1.88
CA PRO A 72 3.05 -7.07 0.96
C PRO A 72 3.76 -8.39 0.65
N GLN A 73 5.05 -8.52 0.95
CA GLN A 73 5.90 -9.68 0.62
C GLN A 73 6.59 -10.23 1.88
N PRO A 74 6.39 -11.50 2.26
CA PRO A 74 6.93 -12.06 3.50
C PRO A 74 8.46 -12.07 3.60
N ASP A 75 9.15 -12.07 2.47
CA ASP A 75 10.62 -12.08 2.38
C ASP A 75 11.23 -10.68 2.31
N SER A 76 10.40 -9.63 2.26
CA SER A 76 10.84 -8.25 2.02
C SER A 76 10.34 -7.32 3.13
N GLN A 77 10.84 -7.49 4.34
CA GLN A 77 10.41 -6.74 5.53
C GLN A 77 11.46 -5.71 5.96
N CYS A 78 11.11 -4.80 6.85
CA CYS A 78 12.05 -3.80 7.34
C CYS A 78 13.18 -4.43 8.17
N ASP A 79 12.88 -5.42 9.02
CA ASP A 79 13.86 -6.09 9.89
C ASP A 79 14.93 -6.92 9.15
N ASN A 80 14.60 -7.40 7.95
CA ASN A 80 15.52 -8.12 7.07
C ASN A 80 16.10 -7.25 5.94
N CYS A 81 15.87 -5.93 5.98
CA CYS A 81 16.44 -4.97 5.05
C CYS A 81 17.86 -4.58 5.46
N LYS A 82 18.74 -4.34 4.49
CA LYS A 82 20.10 -3.81 4.71
C LYS A 82 20.12 -2.41 5.34
N LEU A 83 19.02 -1.66 5.22
CA LEU A 83 18.88 -0.29 5.71
C LEU A 83 18.19 -0.20 7.08
N TRP A 84 17.92 -1.34 7.69
CA TRP A 84 17.30 -1.46 9.01
C TRP A 84 18.19 -0.88 10.10
N VAL A 85 17.57 -0.15 11.03
CA VAL A 85 18.19 0.21 12.31
C VAL A 85 17.42 -0.54 13.40
N PRO A 86 18.04 -1.49 14.12
CA PRO A 86 17.37 -2.26 15.17
C PRO A 86 16.74 -1.37 16.24
N ALA A 87 15.62 -1.83 16.78
CA ALA A 87 14.99 -1.20 17.93
C ALA A 87 15.93 -1.18 19.12
N LYS A 88 15.86 -0.11 19.92
CA LYS A 88 16.55 -0.06 21.22
C LYS A 88 15.91 -1.08 22.17
N GLU A 89 16.67 -1.55 23.15
CA GLU A 89 16.18 -2.50 24.14
C GLU A 89 14.89 -1.99 24.81
N GLY A 90 13.87 -2.85 24.87
CA GLY A 90 12.55 -2.51 25.38
C GLY A 90 11.67 -1.64 24.46
N LYS A 91 12.04 -1.44 23.19
CA LYS A 91 11.22 -0.77 22.16
C LYS A 91 10.78 -1.74 21.07
N GLU A 92 9.57 -1.55 20.56
CA GLU A 92 8.99 -2.40 19.50
C GLU A 92 9.32 -1.89 18.09
N CYS A 93 9.60 -0.59 17.95
CA CYS A 93 9.90 0.05 16.67
C CYS A 93 11.39 0.28 16.50
N GLY A 94 11.89 -0.08 15.31
CA GLY A 94 13.24 0.26 14.87
C GLY A 94 13.26 1.57 14.10
N GLY A 95 14.23 1.69 13.20
CA GLY A 95 14.41 2.84 12.31
C GLY A 95 14.86 2.42 10.91
N CYS A 96 15.00 3.41 10.03
CA CYS A 96 15.48 3.25 8.66
C CYS A 96 16.56 4.29 8.37
N LEU A 97 17.58 3.94 7.59
CA LEU A 97 18.63 4.90 7.22
C LEU A 97 18.17 5.99 6.23
N LEU A 98 17.01 5.82 5.58
CA LEU A 98 16.51 6.75 4.55
C LEU A 98 15.64 7.90 5.09
N PHE A 99 15.07 7.74 6.28
CA PHE A 99 14.19 8.72 6.91
C PHE A 99 14.14 8.51 8.43
N THR A 100 13.82 9.56 9.18
CA THR A 100 13.68 9.48 10.65
C THR A 100 12.27 9.08 11.09
N GLY A 101 12.15 8.62 12.34
CA GLY A 101 10.89 8.17 12.94
C GLY A 101 10.81 6.65 13.17
N PRO A 102 9.77 6.18 13.88
CA PRO A 102 9.61 4.77 14.22
C PRO A 102 9.25 3.92 13.00
N VAL A 103 9.88 2.75 12.86
CA VAL A 103 9.66 1.82 11.75
C VAL A 103 9.23 0.48 12.29
N ASN A 104 8.13 -0.05 11.76
CA ASN A 104 7.63 -1.38 12.10
C ASN A 104 8.57 -2.43 11.48
N PRO A 105 9.09 -3.41 12.25
CA PRO A 105 9.97 -4.46 11.72
C PRO A 105 9.31 -5.23 10.57
N GLY A 106 8.00 -5.45 10.62
CA GLY A 106 7.24 -6.10 9.57
C GLY A 106 6.83 -5.19 8.41
N GLY A 107 7.26 -3.92 8.42
CA GLY A 107 6.95 -2.94 7.38
C GLY A 107 7.71 -3.16 6.08
N HIS A 108 7.52 -2.26 5.11
CA HIS A 108 8.20 -2.30 3.82
C HIS A 108 8.28 -0.90 3.20
N CYS A 109 9.23 -0.67 2.29
CA CYS A 109 9.20 0.46 1.36
C CYS A 109 9.80 0.03 0.01
N THR A 110 9.55 0.81 -1.03
CA THR A 110 10.01 0.51 -2.41
C THR A 110 11.54 0.45 -2.57
N TYR A 111 12.29 0.90 -1.57
CA TYR A 111 13.76 0.88 -1.53
C TYR A 111 14.31 -0.25 -0.64
N TRP A 112 13.51 -1.27 -0.35
CA TRP A 112 14.00 -2.47 0.35
C TRP A 112 15.22 -3.06 -0.38
N ALA A 113 16.23 -3.44 0.40
CA ALA A 113 17.45 -4.04 -0.09
C ALA A 113 17.79 -5.29 0.75
N PRO A 114 18.07 -6.44 0.12
CA PRO A 114 18.39 -7.67 0.85
C PRO A 114 19.70 -7.53 1.62
N GLN A 115 19.78 -8.18 2.78
CA GLN A 115 21.04 -8.45 3.47
C GLN A 115 21.79 -9.54 2.69
N VAL A 116 23.10 -9.36 2.46
CA VAL A 116 23.97 -10.29 1.73
C VAL A 116 24.81 -11.11 2.68
#